data_AF-A0A6G7J4R5-F1
#
_entry.id   AF-A0A6G7J4R5-F1
#
_cell.length_a   1.000
_cell.length_b   1.000
_cell.length_c   1.000
_cell.angle_alpha   90.00
_cell.angle_beta   90.00
_cell.angle_gamma   90.00
#
_symmetry.space_group_name_H-M   'P 1'
#
loop_
_entity.id
_entity.type
_entity.pdbx_description
1 polymer ?
#
loop_
_entity_poly.entity_id
_entity_poly.type
_entity_poly.pdbx_seq_one_letter_code
_entity_poly.pdbx_strand_id
1 'polypeptide(L)'
;MNFTNLSERIKQSAPIEFGSVFNDSFELFKKVWLQGFITLVLTFAGILPLYLLIYLPMIAMGISDPDVFDQQEMPPAIGGLMILIMPIFMIGVMTVAICLNAAFLRICRKYDLNESGKDDYFYYFKKDYLAKALVLSLIMVGLTFLGVLACGLGIIYLMVPMSLFPAFFAFDKELTALEIVKAGFALGNKNWLMIFLLIVVAGLVGQLGAILCLVGILFTAMFSKIPIYFIHKDTVGISMDV
;
A
#
# COMPACT_ATOMS: atom_id res chain seq x y z
N MET A 1 8.82 6.77 18.50
CA MET A 1 7.85 6.36 19.54
C MET A 1 7.92 4.84 19.69
N ASN A 2 8.10 4.32 20.90
CA ASN A 2 8.14 2.87 21.15
C ASN A 2 6.71 2.26 21.14
N PHE A 3 6.61 0.97 20.83
CA PHE A 3 5.37 0.21 20.65
C PHE A 3 4.43 0.24 21.86
N THR A 4 4.94 0.24 23.08
CA THR A 4 4.09 0.30 24.29
C THR A 4 3.27 1.59 24.33
N ASN A 5 3.91 2.74 24.14
CA ASN A 5 3.24 4.04 24.13
C ASN A 5 2.27 4.17 22.95
N LEU A 6 2.67 3.62 21.79
CA LEU A 6 1.81 3.58 20.61
C LEU A 6 0.53 2.78 20.85
N SER A 7 0.66 1.59 21.44
CA SER A 7 -0.46 0.71 21.77
C SER A 7 -1.41 1.38 22.77
N GLU A 8 -0.88 2.11 23.75
CA GLU A 8 -1.68 2.87 24.70
C GLU A 8 -2.45 4.02 24.03
N ARG A 9 -1.81 4.80 23.15
CA ARG A 9 -2.48 5.84 22.36
C ARG A 9 -3.61 5.28 21.51
N ILE A 10 -3.38 4.18 20.81
CA ILE A 10 -4.42 3.50 20.02
C ILE A 10 -5.60 3.08 20.91
N LYS A 11 -5.34 2.58 22.12
CA LYS A 11 -6.41 2.20 23.06
C LYS A 11 -7.20 3.40 23.55
N GLN A 12 -6.53 4.50 23.89
CA GLN A 12 -7.14 5.71 24.47
C GLN A 12 -7.74 6.67 23.42
N SER A 13 -7.45 6.48 22.13
CA SER A 13 -7.93 7.38 21.08
C SER A 13 -9.46 7.44 21.00
N ALA A 14 -10.00 8.56 20.52
CA ALA A 14 -11.41 8.66 20.19
C ALA A 14 -11.75 7.73 19.00
N PRO A 15 -13.02 7.32 18.85
CA PRO A 15 -13.50 6.65 17.64
C PRO A 15 -13.26 7.51 16.40
N ILE A 16 -12.99 6.87 15.26
CA ILE A 16 -12.78 7.58 14.00
C ILE A 16 -14.11 8.12 13.46
N GLU A 17 -14.19 9.43 13.28
CA GLU A 17 -15.34 10.09 12.66
C GLU A 17 -15.18 10.15 11.13
N PHE A 18 -16.00 9.38 10.41
CA PHE A 18 -15.94 9.27 8.95
C PHE A 18 -15.98 10.64 8.25
N GLY A 19 -16.93 11.51 8.65
CA GLY A 19 -17.19 12.78 7.97
C GLY A 19 -16.00 13.73 8.01
N SER A 20 -15.35 13.88 9.18
CA SER A 20 -14.16 14.72 9.32
C SER A 20 -13.02 14.17 8.47
N VAL A 21 -12.68 12.89 8.65
CA VAL A 21 -11.55 12.27 7.94
C VAL A 21 -11.75 12.34 6.42
N PHE A 22 -12.95 12.08 5.92
CA PHE A 22 -13.25 12.16 4.50
C PHE A 22 -13.13 13.59 3.96
N ASN A 23 -13.69 14.57 4.67
CA ASN A 23 -13.64 15.98 4.27
C ASN A 23 -12.20 16.51 4.27
N ASP A 24 -11.43 16.23 5.32
CA ASP A 24 -10.03 16.63 5.42
C ASP A 24 -9.18 15.96 4.34
N SER A 25 -9.48 14.70 4.02
CA SER A 25 -8.86 13.98 2.90
C SER A 25 -9.13 14.66 1.56
N PHE A 26 -10.36 15.14 1.34
CA PHE A 26 -10.74 15.84 0.11
C PHE A 26 -10.05 17.21 0.01
N GLU A 27 -9.99 17.97 1.11
CA GLU A 27 -9.27 19.24 1.17
C GLU A 27 -7.77 19.06 0.90
N LEU A 28 -7.14 18.05 1.49
CA LEU A 28 -5.74 17.75 1.25
C LEU A 28 -5.49 17.27 -0.18
N PHE A 29 -6.38 16.45 -0.75
CA PHE A 29 -6.27 15.95 -2.12
C PHE A 29 -6.17 17.08 -3.14
N LYS A 30 -6.96 18.15 -2.99
CA LYS A 30 -6.87 19.34 -3.86
C LYS A 30 -5.48 19.96 -3.88
N LYS A 31 -4.69 19.79 -2.82
CA LYS A 31 -3.29 20.26 -2.74
C LYS A 31 -2.29 19.25 -3.30
N VAL A 32 -2.54 17.95 -3.12
CA VAL A 32 -1.56 16.87 -3.41
C VAL A 32 -1.88 16.00 -4.62
N TRP A 33 -2.89 16.34 -5.42
CA TRP A 33 -3.33 15.50 -6.56
C TRP A 33 -2.20 15.21 -7.55
N LEU A 34 -1.32 16.19 -7.82
CA LEU A 34 -0.19 16.03 -8.73
C LEU A 34 0.86 15.07 -8.17
N GLN A 35 1.14 15.17 -6.86
CA GLN A 35 2.07 14.31 -6.15
C GLN A 35 1.53 12.88 -6.11
N GLY A 36 0.21 12.73 -5.93
CA GLY A 36 -0.47 11.44 -6.07
C GLY A 36 -0.29 10.85 -7.47
N PHE A 37 -0.55 11.63 -8.52
CA PHE A 37 -0.31 11.20 -9.90
C PHE A 37 1.14 10.73 -10.11
N ILE A 38 2.13 11.50 -9.65
CA ILE A 38 3.55 11.14 -9.75
C ILE A 38 3.84 9.83 -9.00
N THR A 39 3.35 9.67 -7.76
CA THR A 39 3.52 8.42 -7.00
C THR A 39 2.97 7.22 -7.75
N LEU A 40 1.81 7.36 -8.38
CA LEU A 40 1.19 6.27 -9.13
C LEU A 40 2.01 5.89 -10.38
N VAL A 41 2.47 6.89 -11.14
CA VAL A 41 3.35 6.67 -12.30
C VAL A 41 4.65 5.99 -11.88
N LEU A 42 5.27 6.44 -10.78
CA LEU A 42 6.46 5.81 -10.22
C LEU A 42 6.20 4.38 -9.75
N THR A 43 4.98 4.09 -9.25
CA THR A 43 4.57 2.74 -8.84
C THR A 43 4.50 1.82 -10.05
N PHE A 44 3.86 2.24 -11.14
CA PHE A 44 3.85 1.48 -12.38
C PHE A 44 5.25 1.28 -12.95
N ALA A 45 6.06 2.35 -13.00
CA ALA A 45 7.44 2.28 -13.48
C ALA A 45 8.31 1.35 -12.63
N GLY A 46 8.13 1.34 -11.29
CA GLY A 46 8.88 0.48 -10.38
C GLY A 46 8.47 -0.99 -10.45
N ILE A 47 7.20 -1.28 -10.79
CA ILE A 47 6.70 -2.65 -10.93
C ILE A 47 6.97 -3.23 -12.33
N LEU A 48 7.07 -2.39 -13.37
CA LEU A 48 7.26 -2.83 -14.76
C LEU A 48 8.45 -3.80 -14.96
N PRO A 49 9.65 -3.59 -14.39
CA PRO A 49 10.76 -4.54 -14.52
C PRO A 49 10.44 -5.92 -13.91
N LEU A 50 9.67 -5.94 -12.82
CA LEU A 50 9.25 -7.18 -12.17
C LEU A 50 8.27 -7.97 -13.05
N TYR A 51 7.37 -7.28 -13.75
CA TYR A 51 6.49 -7.93 -14.73
C TYR A 51 7.29 -8.57 -15.85
N LEU A 52 8.25 -7.84 -16.44
CA LEU A 52 9.11 -8.39 -17.49
C LEU A 52 9.86 -9.65 -17.02
N LEU A 53 10.32 -9.67 -15.76
CA LEU A 53 10.98 -10.82 -15.17
C LEU A 53 10.07 -12.04 -15.07
N ILE A 54 8.79 -11.87 -14.69
CA ILE A 54 7.81 -12.97 -14.69
C ILE A 54 7.64 -13.57 -16.09
N TYR A 55 7.63 -12.77 -17.14
CA TYR A 55 7.39 -13.27 -18.50
C TYR A 55 8.61 -13.93 -19.14
N LEU A 56 9.82 -13.76 -18.59
CA LEU A 56 11.05 -14.33 -19.15
C LEU A 56 11.00 -15.84 -19.43
N PRO A 57 10.50 -16.71 -18.52
CA PRO A 57 10.41 -18.14 -18.80
C PRO A 57 9.48 -18.47 -19.97
N MET A 58 8.39 -17.71 -20.14
CA MET A 58 7.48 -17.89 -21.28
C MET A 58 8.14 -17.46 -22.59
N ILE A 59 8.86 -16.34 -22.60
CA ILE A 59 9.59 -15.86 -23.78
C ILE A 59 10.68 -16.85 -24.18
N ALA A 60 11.46 -17.35 -23.21
CA ALA A 60 12.52 -18.34 -23.47
C ALA A 60 11.96 -19.64 -24.06
N MET A 61 10.77 -20.05 -23.61
CA MET A 61 10.10 -21.24 -24.15
C MET A 61 9.59 -21.01 -25.57
N GLY A 62 8.94 -19.89 -25.83
CA GLY A 62 8.45 -19.54 -27.18
C GLY A 62 9.55 -19.46 -28.24
N ILE A 63 10.78 -19.14 -27.82
CA ILE A 63 11.98 -19.18 -28.69
C ILE A 63 12.45 -20.62 -28.94
N SER A 64 12.33 -21.49 -27.92
CA SER A 64 12.83 -22.87 -27.98
C SER A 64 11.86 -23.81 -28.72
N ASP A 65 10.56 -23.59 -28.56
CA ASP A 65 9.49 -24.35 -29.20
C ASP A 65 8.32 -23.39 -29.49
N PRO A 66 8.13 -22.93 -30.75
CA PRO A 66 7.05 -22.01 -31.10
C PRO A 66 5.65 -22.62 -30.94
N ASP A 67 5.52 -23.95 -31.07
CA ASP A 67 4.25 -24.66 -31.06
C ASP A 67 3.64 -24.75 -29.64
N VAL A 68 4.41 -24.38 -28.61
CA VAL A 68 3.97 -24.30 -27.21
C VAL A 68 2.80 -23.35 -26.99
N PHE A 69 2.66 -22.31 -27.81
CA PHE A 69 1.54 -21.37 -27.69
C PHE A 69 0.28 -21.86 -28.42
N ASP A 70 0.42 -22.84 -29.32
CA ASP A 70 -0.70 -23.50 -29.99
C ASP A 70 -1.27 -24.64 -29.13
N GLN A 71 -0.50 -25.13 -28.15
CA GLN A 71 -0.97 -26.08 -27.15
C GLN A 71 -1.89 -25.37 -26.14
N GLN A 72 -3.10 -25.92 -25.94
CA GLN A 72 -4.05 -25.39 -24.95
C GLN A 72 -3.61 -25.64 -23.50
N GLU A 73 -2.64 -26.52 -23.28
CA GLU A 73 -2.18 -26.91 -21.96
C GLU A 73 -0.80 -26.33 -21.66
N MET A 74 -0.68 -25.64 -20.52
CA MET A 74 0.60 -25.15 -20.06
C MET A 74 1.47 -26.34 -19.58
N PRO A 75 2.72 -26.45 -20.07
CA PRO A 75 3.63 -27.50 -19.63
C PRO A 75 3.78 -27.51 -18.09
N PRO A 76 3.66 -28.68 -17.43
CA PRO A 76 3.70 -28.75 -15.97
C PRO A 76 4.98 -28.16 -15.34
N ALA A 77 6.12 -28.24 -16.04
CA ALA A 77 7.38 -27.64 -15.60
C ALA A 77 7.31 -26.10 -15.51
N ILE A 78 6.62 -25.46 -16.47
CA ILE A 78 6.40 -24.01 -16.48
C ILE A 78 5.39 -23.61 -15.41
N GLY A 79 4.30 -24.37 -15.28
CA GLY A 79 3.33 -24.17 -14.21
C GLY A 79 3.99 -24.22 -12.83
N GLY A 80 4.85 -25.22 -12.59
CA GLY A 80 5.63 -25.34 -11.37
C GLY A 80 6.59 -24.16 -11.14
N LEU A 81 7.31 -23.73 -12.18
CA LEU A 81 8.21 -22.58 -12.08
C LEU A 81 7.46 -21.28 -11.79
N MET A 82 6.31 -21.06 -12.42
CA MET A 82 5.45 -19.90 -12.18
C MET A 82 4.92 -19.87 -10.75
N ILE A 83 4.52 -21.02 -10.19
CA ILE A 83 4.09 -21.14 -8.79
C ILE A 83 5.22 -20.72 -7.84
N LEU A 84 6.48 -21.03 -8.16
CA LEU A 84 7.64 -20.64 -7.33
C LEU A 84 8.01 -19.16 -7.48
N ILE A 85 7.91 -18.60 -8.69
CA ILE A 85 8.27 -17.20 -8.99
C ILE A 85 7.19 -16.23 -8.49
N MET A 86 5.91 -16.61 -8.54
CA MET A 86 4.78 -15.72 -8.25
C MET A 86 4.84 -15.10 -6.83
N PRO A 87 5.16 -15.83 -5.74
CA PRO A 87 5.33 -15.22 -4.42
C PRO A 87 6.48 -14.21 -4.38
N ILE A 88 7.59 -14.49 -5.05
CA ILE A 88 8.75 -13.58 -5.12
C ILE A 88 8.35 -12.27 -5.81
N PHE A 89 7.61 -12.38 -6.92
CA PHE A 89 7.06 -11.22 -7.60
C PHE A 89 6.09 -10.43 -6.72
N MET A 90 5.15 -11.09 -6.04
CA MET A 90 4.22 -10.41 -5.13
C MET A 90 4.97 -9.64 -4.04
N ILE A 91 6.03 -10.22 -3.45
CA ILE A 91 6.88 -9.54 -2.48
C ILE A 91 7.52 -8.28 -3.09
N GLY A 92 8.06 -8.38 -4.31
CA GLY A 92 8.64 -7.25 -5.02
C GLY A 92 7.64 -6.12 -5.27
N VAL A 93 6.45 -6.46 -5.80
CA VAL A 93 5.36 -5.51 -6.04
C VAL A 93 4.92 -4.82 -4.75
N MET A 94 4.69 -5.59 -3.69
CA MET A 94 4.27 -5.06 -2.39
C MET A 94 5.35 -4.16 -1.77
N THR A 95 6.63 -4.50 -1.95
CA THR A 95 7.75 -3.68 -1.46
C THR A 95 7.79 -2.32 -2.16
N VAL A 96 7.67 -2.30 -3.50
CA VAL A 96 7.60 -1.03 -4.25
C VAL A 96 6.37 -0.22 -3.83
N ALA A 97 5.21 -0.88 -3.73
CA ALA A 97 3.96 -0.23 -3.37
C ALA A 97 4.00 0.36 -1.95
N ILE A 98 4.55 -0.36 -0.95
CA ILE A 98 4.59 0.15 0.42
C ILE A 98 5.57 1.32 0.57
N CYS A 99 6.73 1.26 -0.10
CA CYS A 99 7.71 2.35 -0.08
C CYS A 99 7.15 3.63 -0.71
N LEU A 100 6.50 3.52 -1.88
CA LEU A 100 5.92 4.67 -2.58
C LEU A 100 4.67 5.22 -1.89
N ASN A 101 3.82 4.34 -1.34
CA ASN A 101 2.68 4.79 -0.52
C ASN A 101 3.17 5.51 0.73
N ALA A 102 4.15 4.99 1.46
CA ALA A 102 4.72 5.66 2.62
C ALA A 102 5.35 7.02 2.27
N ALA A 103 6.06 7.10 1.14
CA ALA A 103 6.57 8.38 0.63
C ALA A 103 5.44 9.37 0.35
N PHE A 104 4.35 8.91 -0.27
CA PHE A 104 3.18 9.75 -0.54
C PHE A 104 2.49 10.23 0.75
N LEU A 105 2.33 9.38 1.76
CA LEU A 105 1.79 9.81 3.06
C LEU A 105 2.69 10.85 3.73
N ARG A 106 4.02 10.71 3.62
CA ARG A 106 4.97 11.72 4.10
C ARG A 106 4.84 13.04 3.34
N ILE A 107 4.56 13.01 2.04
CA ILE A 107 4.26 14.21 1.25
C ILE A 107 2.93 14.83 1.70
N CYS A 108 1.88 14.01 1.90
CA CYS A 108 0.59 14.46 2.45
C CYS A 108 0.78 15.25 3.74
N ARG A 109 1.61 14.74 4.67
CA ARG A 109 1.98 15.44 5.90
C ARG A 109 2.54 16.82 5.66
N LYS A 110 3.49 16.95 4.72
CA LYS A 110 4.13 18.24 4.43
C LYS A 110 3.12 19.28 3.95
N TYR A 111 2.23 18.89 3.03
CA TYR A 111 1.21 19.80 2.49
C TYR A 111 0.07 20.09 3.46
N ASP A 112 -0.24 19.15 4.35
CA ASP A 112 -1.18 19.36 5.45
C ASP A 112 -0.64 20.37 6.48
N LEU A 113 0.63 20.21 6.88
CA LEU A 113 1.31 21.07 7.86
C LEU A 113 1.97 22.34 7.26
N ASN A 114 1.84 22.55 5.95
CA ASN A 114 2.50 23.62 5.19
C ASN A 114 4.04 23.67 5.39
N GLU A 115 4.67 22.51 5.55
CA GLU A 115 6.13 22.38 5.65
C GLU A 115 6.79 22.61 4.27
N SER A 116 7.89 23.37 4.26
CA SER A 116 8.67 23.61 3.04
C SER A 116 9.72 22.51 2.80
N GLY A 117 9.98 22.17 1.54
CA GLY A 117 11.04 21.24 1.16
C GLY A 117 10.73 20.48 -0.13
N LYS A 118 11.72 19.73 -0.63
CA LYS A 118 11.53 18.89 -1.83
C LYS A 118 10.74 17.61 -1.51
N ASP A 119 9.96 17.17 -2.48
CA ASP A 119 9.24 15.89 -2.45
C ASP A 119 10.23 14.75 -2.75
N ASP A 120 10.59 13.97 -1.72
CA ASP A 120 11.51 12.82 -1.84
C ASP A 120 10.71 11.51 -1.95
N TYR A 121 10.28 11.18 -3.17
CA TYR A 121 9.51 9.97 -3.48
C TYR A 121 10.27 8.67 -3.20
N PHE A 122 11.61 8.72 -3.24
CA PHE A 122 12.47 7.54 -3.09
C PHE A 122 13.03 7.40 -1.67
N TYR A 123 12.53 8.19 -0.70
CA TYR A 123 13.03 8.20 0.67
C TYR A 123 13.09 6.80 1.31
N TYR A 124 12.05 5.99 1.14
CA TYR A 124 11.93 4.64 1.72
C TYR A 124 12.62 3.54 0.90
N PHE A 125 13.29 3.88 -0.20
CA PHE A 125 14.14 2.94 -0.97
C PHE A 125 15.60 2.92 -0.46
N LYS A 126 15.95 3.79 0.50
CA LYS A 126 17.26 3.78 1.15
C LYS A 126 17.42 2.49 1.98
N LYS A 127 18.66 1.98 2.08
CA LYS A 127 18.98 0.66 2.67
C LYS A 127 18.35 0.44 4.05
N ASP A 128 18.36 1.46 4.91
CA ASP A 128 17.85 1.40 6.29
C ASP A 128 16.34 1.10 6.37
N TYR A 129 15.57 1.50 5.34
CA TYR A 129 14.12 1.31 5.27
C TYR A 129 13.73 0.13 4.38
N LEU A 130 14.51 -0.14 3.34
CA LEU A 130 14.20 -1.16 2.34
C LEU A 130 14.12 -2.57 2.96
N ALA A 131 15.03 -2.92 3.88
CA ALA A 131 15.00 -4.21 4.56
C ALA A 131 13.71 -4.38 5.38
N LYS A 132 13.28 -3.33 6.08
CA LYS A 132 12.03 -3.33 6.85
C LYS A 132 10.80 -3.43 5.94
N ALA A 133 10.80 -2.71 4.81
CA ALA A 133 9.74 -2.80 3.80
C ALA A 133 9.63 -4.22 3.19
N LEU A 134 10.77 -4.88 2.95
CA LEU A 134 10.80 -6.25 2.42
C LEU A 134 10.22 -7.25 3.42
N VAL A 135 10.61 -7.19 4.69
CA VAL A 135 10.03 -8.04 5.75
C VAL A 135 8.53 -7.78 5.91
N LEU A 136 8.12 -6.51 5.87
CA LEU A 136 6.71 -6.14 5.96
C LEU A 136 5.91 -6.68 4.77
N SER A 137 6.47 -6.61 3.56
CA SER A 137 5.86 -7.15 2.35
C SER A 137 5.75 -8.68 2.39
N LEU A 138 6.75 -9.38 2.93
CA LEU A 138 6.68 -10.82 3.17
C LEU A 138 5.52 -11.18 4.09
N ILE A 139 5.33 -10.44 5.18
CA ILE A 139 4.19 -10.64 6.10
C ILE A 139 2.87 -10.36 5.37
N MET A 140 2.79 -9.29 4.59
CA MET A 140 1.58 -8.95 3.82
C MET A 140 1.20 -10.03 2.79
N VAL A 141 2.17 -10.64 2.11
CA VAL A 141 1.94 -11.79 1.23
C VAL A 141 1.41 -12.98 2.03
N GLY A 142 2.03 -13.30 3.18
CA GLY A 142 1.55 -14.35 4.07
C GLY A 142 0.11 -14.13 4.55
N LEU A 143 -0.23 -12.90 4.95
CA LEU A 143 -1.60 -12.52 5.33
C LEU A 143 -2.57 -12.67 4.15
N THR A 144 -2.15 -12.30 2.94
CA THR A 144 -2.97 -12.46 1.73
C THR A 144 -3.29 -13.93 1.47
N PHE A 145 -2.28 -14.83 1.57
CA PHE A 145 -2.49 -16.27 1.46
C PHE A 145 -3.44 -16.80 2.54
N LEU A 146 -3.26 -16.39 3.80
CA LEU A 146 -4.17 -16.76 4.89
C LEU A 146 -5.61 -16.28 4.62
N GLY A 147 -5.77 -15.07 4.07
CA GLY A 147 -7.07 -14.52 3.71
C GLY A 147 -7.78 -15.30 2.60
N VAL A 148 -7.03 -15.74 1.58
CA VAL A 148 -7.55 -16.59 0.50
C VAL A 148 -8.00 -17.94 1.06
N LEU A 149 -7.17 -18.58 1.90
CA LEU A 149 -7.49 -19.87 2.53
C LEU A 149 -8.73 -19.81 3.42
N ALA A 150 -9.02 -18.65 4.02
CA ALA A 150 -10.24 -18.37 4.77
C ALA A 150 -11.46 -18.06 3.88
N CYS A 151 -11.59 -18.77 2.74
CA CYS A 151 -12.69 -18.63 1.77
C CYS A 151 -12.88 -17.20 1.23
N GLY A 152 -11.80 -16.42 1.13
CA GLY A 152 -11.82 -15.03 0.63
C GLY A 152 -12.42 -14.00 1.60
N LEU A 153 -13.31 -14.39 2.52
CA LEU A 153 -13.84 -13.53 3.59
C LEU A 153 -12.71 -12.95 4.45
N GLY A 154 -11.64 -13.73 4.67
CA GLY A 154 -10.45 -13.27 5.37
C GLY A 154 -9.79 -12.06 4.70
N ILE A 155 -9.83 -11.95 3.36
CA ILE A 155 -9.26 -10.79 2.64
C ILE A 155 -10.02 -9.52 2.95
N ILE A 156 -11.36 -9.58 2.99
CA ILE A 156 -12.22 -8.43 3.33
C ILE A 156 -11.88 -7.92 4.73
N TYR A 157 -11.67 -8.82 5.68
CA TYR A 157 -11.24 -8.43 7.02
C TYR A 157 -9.83 -7.82 7.03
N LEU A 158 -8.87 -8.48 6.36
CA LEU A 158 -7.45 -8.11 6.37
C LEU A 158 -7.14 -6.83 5.60
N MET A 159 -7.98 -6.41 4.66
CA MET A 159 -7.76 -5.17 3.89
C MET A 159 -7.67 -3.95 4.81
N VAL A 160 -8.45 -3.91 5.90
CA VAL A 160 -8.48 -2.81 6.85
C VAL A 160 -7.15 -2.64 7.58
N PRO A 161 -6.66 -3.62 8.37
CA PRO A 161 -5.38 -3.48 9.06
C PRO A 161 -4.21 -3.33 8.10
N MET A 162 -4.21 -4.03 6.96
CA MET A 162 -3.12 -3.93 5.97
C MET A 162 -3.04 -2.54 5.32
N SER A 163 -4.16 -1.85 5.13
CA SER A 163 -4.18 -0.49 4.58
C SER A 163 -3.44 0.53 5.45
N LEU A 164 -3.32 0.27 6.76
CA LEU A 164 -2.67 1.16 7.73
C LEU A 164 -1.15 0.98 7.77
N PHE A 165 -0.61 -0.15 7.27
CA PHE A 165 0.81 -0.45 7.36
C PHE A 165 1.71 0.62 6.74
N PRO A 166 1.40 1.22 5.56
CA PRO A 166 2.20 2.29 5.01
C PRO A 166 2.29 3.53 5.92
N ALA A 167 1.26 3.85 6.71
CA ALA A 167 1.29 5.00 7.62
C ALA A 167 2.20 4.76 8.82
N PHE A 168 2.05 3.61 9.49
CA PHE A 168 2.96 3.21 10.57
C PHE A 168 4.40 3.05 10.07
N PHE A 169 4.60 2.49 8.87
CA PHE A 169 5.91 2.42 8.23
C PHE A 169 6.48 3.80 7.93
N ALA A 170 5.64 4.77 7.54
CA ALA A 170 6.07 6.12 7.22
C ALA A 170 6.46 6.94 8.46
N PHE A 171 5.62 6.93 9.49
CA PHE A 171 5.67 7.88 10.61
C PHE A 171 6.24 7.32 11.91
N ASP A 172 6.42 6.00 12.02
CA ASP A 172 6.91 5.33 13.22
C ASP A 172 8.19 4.54 12.92
N LYS A 173 9.26 5.27 12.56
CA LYS A 173 10.55 4.72 12.10
C LYS A 173 11.21 3.75 13.08
N GLU A 174 10.94 3.87 14.37
CA GLU A 174 11.50 3.00 15.41
C GLU A 174 10.85 1.61 15.45
N LEU A 175 9.64 1.45 14.92
CA LEU A 175 8.93 0.16 15.00
C LEU A 175 9.56 -0.87 14.07
N THR A 176 9.65 -2.10 14.56
CA THR A 176 9.94 -3.28 13.74
C THR A 176 8.75 -3.61 12.82
N ALA A 177 8.97 -4.39 11.76
CA ALA A 177 7.90 -4.81 10.85
C ALA A 177 6.75 -5.54 11.57
N LEU A 178 7.04 -6.36 12.58
CA LEU A 178 6.02 -7.04 13.38
C LEU A 178 5.23 -6.08 14.28
N GLU A 179 5.87 -5.05 14.81
CA GLU A 179 5.18 -4.03 15.61
C GLU A 179 4.27 -3.15 14.75
N ILE A 180 4.68 -2.82 13.52
CA ILE A 180 3.82 -2.16 12.52
C ILE A 180 2.57 -3.00 12.26
N VAL A 181 2.74 -4.31 12.05
CA VAL A 181 1.61 -5.23 11.83
C VAL A 181 0.69 -5.24 13.04
N LYS A 182 1.22 -5.42 14.25
CA LYS A 182 0.43 -5.40 15.49
C LYS A 182 -0.30 -4.08 15.69
N ALA A 183 0.33 -2.94 15.41
CA ALA A 183 -0.28 -1.62 15.50
C ALA A 183 -1.41 -1.46 14.47
N GLY A 184 -1.20 -1.90 13.23
CA GLY A 184 -2.21 -1.92 12.18
C GLY A 184 -3.42 -2.78 12.54
N PHE A 185 -3.22 -3.96 13.13
CA PHE A 185 -4.33 -4.78 13.65
C PHE A 185 -5.02 -4.14 14.86
N ALA A 186 -4.27 -3.56 15.80
CA ALA A 186 -4.86 -2.92 16.97
C ALA A 186 -5.78 -1.75 16.58
N LEU A 187 -5.29 -0.85 15.71
CA LEU A 187 -6.06 0.28 15.23
C LEU A 187 -7.18 -0.14 14.27
N GLY A 188 -6.86 -1.06 13.35
CA GLY A 188 -7.81 -1.61 12.39
C GLY A 188 -9.00 -2.28 13.06
N ASN A 189 -8.78 -3.11 14.08
CA ASN A 189 -9.87 -3.80 14.78
C ASN A 189 -10.72 -2.83 15.62
N LYS A 190 -10.09 -1.83 16.24
CA LYS A 190 -10.80 -0.85 17.07
C LYS A 190 -11.83 -0.05 16.28
N ASN A 191 -11.51 0.32 15.04
CA ASN A 191 -12.34 1.17 14.18
C ASN A 191 -12.70 0.51 12.84
N TRP A 192 -12.85 -0.82 12.84
CA TRP A 192 -12.87 -1.62 11.62
C TRP A 192 -13.87 -1.11 10.57
N LEU A 193 -15.13 -0.92 10.99
CA LEU A 193 -16.20 -0.51 10.08
C LEU A 193 -15.94 0.89 9.50
N MET A 194 -15.45 1.83 10.32
CA MET A 194 -15.21 3.20 9.90
C MET A 194 -14.06 3.29 8.89
N ILE A 195 -12.97 2.59 9.17
CA ILE A 195 -11.82 2.51 8.26
C ILE A 195 -12.22 1.79 6.97
N PHE A 196 -12.97 0.68 7.07
CA PHE A 196 -13.50 -0.03 5.91
C PHE A 196 -14.34 0.87 5.01
N LEU A 197 -15.31 1.60 5.57
CA LEU A 197 -16.14 2.52 4.81
C LEU A 197 -15.33 3.64 4.16
N LEU A 198 -14.34 4.21 4.88
CA LEU A 198 -13.44 5.21 4.32
C LEU A 198 -12.64 4.67 3.13
N ILE A 199 -12.08 3.47 3.24
CA ILE A 199 -11.34 2.82 2.15
C ILE A 199 -12.25 2.58 0.95
N VAL A 200 -13.47 2.07 1.16
CA VAL A 200 -14.41 1.79 0.07
C VAL A 200 -14.85 3.08 -0.61
N VAL A 201 -15.33 4.08 0.13
CA VAL A 201 -15.81 5.35 -0.44
C VAL A 201 -14.67 6.10 -1.12
N ALA A 202 -13.49 6.19 -0.49
CA ALA A 202 -12.34 6.84 -1.12
C ALA A 202 -11.80 6.05 -2.32
N GLY A 203 -11.92 4.72 -2.32
CA GLY A 203 -11.63 3.89 -3.47
C GLY A 203 -12.56 4.18 -4.66
N LEU A 204 -13.86 4.28 -4.41
CA LEU A 204 -14.86 4.63 -5.44
C LEU A 204 -14.61 6.04 -6.00
N VAL A 205 -14.37 7.03 -5.13
CA VAL A 205 -14.01 8.39 -5.55
C VAL A 205 -12.72 8.38 -6.38
N GLY A 206 -11.72 7.59 -5.96
CA GLY A 206 -10.47 7.43 -6.68
C GLY A 206 -10.63 6.81 -8.07
N GLN A 207 -11.73 6.11 -8.34
CA GLN A 207 -12.06 5.55 -9.65
C GLN A 207 -12.90 6.49 -10.53
N LEU A 208 -13.43 7.60 -10.01
CA LEU A 208 -14.27 8.53 -10.80
C LEU A 208 -13.55 9.11 -12.02
N GLY A 209 -12.21 9.22 -11.97
CA GLY A 209 -11.42 9.61 -13.13
C GLY A 209 -11.55 8.64 -14.32
N ALA A 210 -11.95 7.39 -14.10
CA ALA A 210 -12.23 6.44 -15.17
C ALA A 210 -13.45 6.86 -16.00
N ILE A 211 -14.46 7.47 -15.37
CA ILE A 211 -15.69 7.95 -16.03
C ILE A 211 -15.40 9.14 -16.95
N LEU A 212 -14.42 9.97 -16.61
CA LEU A 212 -14.09 11.17 -17.38
C LEU A 212 -13.30 10.86 -18.65
N CYS A 213 -12.30 9.98 -18.61
CA CYS A 213 -11.49 9.66 -19.81
C CYS A 213 -10.60 8.41 -19.72
N LEU A 214 -10.86 7.45 -18.81
CA LEU A 214 -9.96 6.34 -18.42
C LEU A 214 -8.60 6.79 -17.85
N VAL A 215 -7.89 7.71 -18.51
CA VAL A 215 -6.64 8.34 -18.05
C VAL A 215 -6.85 9.15 -16.78
N GLY A 216 -8.05 9.69 -16.56
CA GLY A 216 -8.41 10.42 -15.35
C GLY A 216 -8.17 9.62 -14.07
N ILE A 217 -8.22 8.27 -14.13
CA ILE A 217 -7.92 7.40 -12.98
C ILE A 217 -6.53 7.65 -12.42
N LEU A 218 -5.57 8.03 -13.28
CA LEU A 218 -4.20 8.28 -12.85
C LEU A 218 -4.11 9.49 -11.90
N PHE A 219 -5.01 10.45 -12.06
CA PHE A 219 -5.06 11.66 -11.24
C PHE A 219 -5.87 11.46 -9.97
N THR A 220 -6.87 10.57 -9.98
CA THR A 220 -7.79 10.38 -8.85
C THR A 220 -7.44 9.19 -7.94
N ALA A 221 -6.77 8.15 -8.45
CA ALA A 221 -6.58 6.89 -7.72
C ALA A 221 -5.91 7.05 -6.34
N MET A 222 -4.95 7.96 -6.22
CA MET A 222 -4.23 8.18 -4.95
C MET A 222 -5.07 8.86 -3.87
N PHE A 223 -6.26 9.37 -4.19
CA PHE A 223 -7.22 9.81 -3.18
C PHE A 223 -7.52 8.72 -2.14
N SER A 224 -7.56 7.45 -2.59
CA SER A 224 -7.85 6.30 -1.72
C SER A 224 -6.82 6.07 -0.61
N LYS A 225 -5.65 6.73 -0.66
CA LYS A 225 -4.57 6.59 0.32
C LYS A 225 -4.58 7.69 1.37
N ILE A 226 -5.23 8.82 1.09
CA ILE A 226 -5.22 10.00 1.97
C ILE A 226 -5.99 9.77 3.29
N PRO A 227 -7.15 9.09 3.34
CA PRO A 227 -7.83 8.85 4.61
C PRO A 227 -6.96 8.14 5.65
N ILE A 228 -6.08 7.25 5.20
CA ILE A 228 -5.13 6.53 6.06
C ILE A 228 -4.15 7.48 6.75
N TYR A 229 -3.76 8.58 6.09
CA TYR A 229 -2.93 9.62 6.70
C TYR A 229 -3.64 10.28 7.88
N PHE A 230 -4.88 10.74 7.70
CA PHE A 230 -5.66 11.37 8.76
C PHE A 230 -6.01 10.40 9.89
N ILE A 231 -6.38 9.15 9.57
CA ILE A 231 -6.60 8.09 10.56
C ILE A 231 -5.39 7.94 11.49
N HIS A 232 -4.18 7.86 10.92
CA HIS A 232 -2.95 7.73 11.72
C HIS A 232 -2.68 9.01 12.50
N LYS A 233 -2.76 10.18 11.85
CA LYS A 233 -2.56 11.50 12.47
C LYS A 233 -3.46 11.73 13.67
N ASP A 234 -4.76 11.48 13.54
CA ASP A 234 -5.75 11.83 14.55
C ASP A 234 -5.78 10.82 15.69
N THR A 235 -5.41 9.56 15.43
CA THR A 235 -5.39 8.50 16.45
C THR A 235 -4.07 8.49 17.23
N VAL A 236 -2.94 8.52 16.53
CA VAL A 236 -1.61 8.29 17.09
C VAL A 236 -0.85 9.59 17.29
N GLY A 237 -1.09 10.59 16.44
CA GLY A 237 -0.24 11.76 16.31
C GLY A 237 1.01 11.46 15.48
N ILE A 238 1.50 12.45 14.76
CA ILE A 238 2.67 12.28 13.90
C ILE A 238 3.92 12.72 14.66
N SER A 239 4.93 11.86 14.73
CA SER A 239 6.24 12.26 15.25
C SER A 239 6.86 13.31 14.31
N MET A 240 7.29 14.46 14.86
CA MET A 240 8.01 15.46 14.08
C MET A 240 9.36 14.86 13.72
N ASP A 241 9.55 14.54 12.44
CA ASP A 241 10.87 14.30 11.88
C ASP A 241 11.65 15.63 11.96
N VAL A 242 12.41 15.84 13.05
CA VAL A 242 13.48 16.85 13.07
C VAL A 242 14.72 16.25 12.41
#